data_AF-A0A7R9CW20-F1
#
_entry.id   AF-A0A7R9CW20-F1
#
_cell.length_a   1.000
_cell.length_b   1.000
_cell.length_c   1.000
_cell.angle_alpha   90.00
_cell.angle_beta   90.00
_cell.angle_gamma   90.00
#
_symmetry.space_group_name_H-M   'P 1'
#
loop_
_entity.id
_entity.type
_entity.pdbx_description
1 polymer ?
#
loop_
_entity_poly.entity_id
_entity_poly.type
_entity_poly.pdbx_seq_one_letter_code
_entity_poly.pdbx_strand_id
1 'polypeptide(L)'
;MSGTTERGSRGGGRGGGRGGGGKANSQSESEEEWSQGNSVKNVLDYSGSGWTDAPIAIQHGGGIRNSIENTANSGTVTRADILEVLPFENAVQKVDLKGDAVLEMLEHSVKNYDVSEAVGGFLQFSGMYVTYDVTKESGKRVVSALARCGDCRVPTYSPVQSNQTYSILIPSFLVDGGDGFTVFKEKSIKIITLATSDVDIVANYFNRKSPVYSALQGRIKFGIEAKDPGSSASVSSSCLVLLFLCWATVTVYS
;
A
#
# COMPACT_ATOMS: atom_id res chain seq x y z
N MET A 1 52.14 -20.87 37.69
CA MET A 1 51.73 -22.01 36.84
C MET A 1 50.34 -21.66 36.33
N SER A 2 50.18 -21.07 35.14
CA SER A 2 50.25 -21.73 33.81
C SER A 2 49.40 -23.01 33.81
N GLY A 3 48.41 -23.24 32.96
CA GLY A 3 47.90 -22.57 31.76
C GLY A 3 47.14 -23.64 30.94
N THR A 4 46.18 -23.19 30.12
CA THR A 4 45.64 -23.82 28.89
C THR A 4 44.93 -25.19 28.93
N THR A 5 43.73 -25.21 28.35
CA THR A 5 43.42 -26.11 27.22
C THR A 5 42.39 -25.44 26.30
N GLU A 6 42.81 -25.17 25.05
CA GLU A 6 41.98 -24.78 23.92
C GLU A 6 41.30 -26.00 23.28
N ARG A 7 40.13 -25.80 22.67
CA ARG A 7 39.73 -26.52 21.45
C ARG A 7 38.79 -25.66 20.62
N GLY A 8 39.27 -25.24 19.46
CA GLY A 8 38.46 -24.58 18.43
C GLY A 8 37.90 -25.56 17.39
N SER A 9 36.84 -25.11 16.72
CA SER A 9 36.69 -25.03 15.26
C SER A 9 35.39 -25.61 14.66
N ARG A 10 34.92 -24.89 13.63
CA ARG A 10 33.86 -25.16 12.62
C ARG A 10 32.45 -24.78 13.08
N GLY A 11 31.74 -23.81 12.48
CA GLY A 11 31.73 -23.33 11.10
C GLY A 11 30.46 -23.85 10.43
N GLY A 12 29.48 -22.97 10.17
CA GLY A 12 28.28 -23.37 9.43
C GLY A 12 27.15 -22.34 9.39
N GLY A 13 26.95 -21.73 8.22
CA GLY A 13 25.61 -21.45 7.68
C GLY A 13 24.94 -20.14 8.06
N ARG A 14 25.25 -19.07 7.32
CA ARG A 14 24.31 -17.95 7.08
C ARG A 14 23.07 -18.49 6.35
N GLY A 15 21.96 -18.65 7.06
CA GLY A 15 20.64 -18.83 6.46
C GLY A 15 19.97 -17.47 6.27
N GLY A 16 20.08 -16.91 5.07
CA GLY A 16 19.32 -15.73 4.66
C GLY A 16 17.83 -16.09 4.52
N GLY A 17 17.01 -15.63 5.46
CA GLY A 17 15.55 -15.67 5.37
C GLY A 17 15.04 -14.57 4.44
N ARG A 18 14.56 -14.98 3.27
CA ARG A 18 13.90 -14.13 2.26
C ARG A 18 12.68 -13.43 2.86
N GLY A 19 12.55 -12.13 2.55
CA GLY A 19 11.52 -11.23 3.05
C GLY A 19 10.08 -11.67 2.79
N GLY A 20 9.23 -11.42 3.79
CA GLY A 20 7.79 -11.67 3.80
C GLY A 20 6.98 -10.69 2.94
N GLY A 21 7.34 -10.52 1.68
CA GLY A 21 6.66 -9.61 0.74
C GLY A 21 5.37 -10.17 0.10
N GLY A 22 5.00 -11.42 0.38
CA GLY A 22 3.86 -12.08 -0.27
C GLY A 22 2.50 -11.90 0.42
N LYS A 23 2.48 -11.52 1.70
CA LYS A 23 1.25 -11.57 2.52
C LYS A 23 0.28 -10.39 2.32
N ALA A 24 0.76 -9.25 1.81
CA ALA A 24 0.02 -7.98 1.80
C ALA A 24 -0.68 -7.64 0.47
N ASN A 25 -0.40 -8.36 -0.62
CA ASN A 25 -0.66 -7.83 -1.95
C ASN A 25 -2.11 -7.97 -2.42
N SER A 26 -2.76 -9.13 -2.22
CA SER A 26 -4.17 -9.33 -2.61
C SER A 26 -5.13 -8.39 -1.87
N GLN A 27 -4.80 -8.08 -0.61
CA GLN A 27 -5.60 -7.18 0.21
C GLN A 27 -5.43 -5.73 -0.22
N SER A 28 -4.21 -5.31 -0.57
CA SER A 28 -3.95 -3.97 -1.12
C SER A 28 -4.68 -3.71 -2.45
N GLU A 29 -4.97 -4.75 -3.24
CA GLU A 29 -5.75 -4.63 -4.47
C GLU A 29 -7.25 -4.64 -4.22
N SER A 30 -7.72 -5.39 -3.23
CA SER A 30 -9.09 -5.21 -2.74
C SER A 30 -9.29 -3.77 -2.25
N GLU A 31 -8.35 -3.21 -1.49
CA GLU A 31 -8.34 -1.80 -1.10
C GLU A 31 -8.28 -0.84 -2.30
N GLU A 32 -7.68 -1.26 -3.42
CA GLU A 32 -7.64 -0.50 -4.68
C GLU A 32 -9.01 -0.45 -5.35
N GLU A 33 -9.67 -1.58 -5.55
CA GLU A 33 -11.07 -1.60 -6.01
C GLU A 33 -12.01 -0.92 -5.02
N TRP A 34 -11.68 -0.88 -3.74
CA TRP A 34 -12.50 -0.19 -2.75
C TRP A 34 -12.46 1.32 -2.92
N SER A 35 -11.26 1.86 -3.08
CA SER A 35 -11.17 3.25 -3.48
C SER A 35 -11.71 3.46 -4.90
N GLN A 36 -11.54 2.50 -5.82
CA GLN A 36 -11.84 2.63 -7.26
C GLN A 36 -13.29 2.29 -7.69
N GLY A 37 -14.08 1.54 -6.91
CA GLY A 37 -15.20 0.82 -7.50
C GLY A 37 -16.17 0.03 -6.60
N ASN A 38 -16.09 0.09 -5.26
CA ASN A 38 -17.09 -0.60 -4.43
C ASN A 38 -17.52 0.23 -3.22
N SER A 39 -18.29 1.29 -3.48
CA SER A 39 -19.19 1.82 -2.46
C SER A 39 -20.10 0.68 -2.03
N VAL A 40 -19.95 0.23 -0.78
CA VAL A 40 -20.89 -0.67 -0.09
C VAL A 40 -22.31 -0.25 -0.41
N LYS A 41 -22.98 -0.98 -1.31
CA LYS A 41 -24.43 -0.90 -1.53
C LYS A 41 -25.03 0.52 -1.49
N ASN A 42 -24.30 1.53 -1.98
CA ASN A 42 -24.68 2.95 -2.05
C ASN A 42 -23.89 3.69 -3.16
N VAL A 43 -23.48 2.99 -4.23
CA VAL A 43 -23.08 3.65 -5.49
C VAL A 43 -24.26 4.46 -6.10
N LEU A 44 -25.47 4.35 -5.52
CA LEU A 44 -26.61 5.19 -5.86
C LEU A 44 -26.73 6.48 -5.02
N ASP A 45 -25.85 6.73 -4.03
CA ASP A 45 -26.03 7.86 -3.09
C ASP A 45 -24.78 8.75 -2.90
N TYR A 46 -23.67 8.46 -3.59
CA TYR A 46 -22.58 9.42 -3.71
C TYR A 46 -23.01 10.54 -4.66
N SER A 47 -23.41 11.66 -4.07
CA SER A 47 -23.84 12.89 -4.76
C SER A 47 -22.74 13.95 -4.88
N GLY A 48 -21.49 13.58 -4.55
CA GLY A 48 -20.34 14.49 -4.65
C GLY A 48 -19.90 14.74 -6.10
N SER A 49 -19.17 15.84 -6.31
CA SER A 49 -18.60 16.23 -7.61
C SER A 49 -17.44 15.35 -8.09
N GLY A 50 -16.92 14.50 -7.21
CA GLY A 50 -15.80 13.61 -7.47
C GLY A 50 -16.18 12.30 -8.13
N TRP A 51 -15.21 11.39 -8.12
CA TRP A 51 -15.39 10.02 -8.59
C TRP A 51 -15.57 9.02 -7.42
N THR A 52 -15.22 9.42 -6.19
CA THR A 52 -15.44 8.67 -4.95
C THR A 52 -15.37 9.59 -3.73
N ASP A 53 -16.05 9.24 -2.63
CA ASP A 53 -15.92 9.89 -1.32
C ASP A 53 -14.89 9.25 -0.39
N ALA A 54 -14.22 8.18 -0.83
CA ALA A 54 -13.22 7.47 -0.03
C ALA A 54 -12.07 6.95 -0.92
N PRO A 55 -11.17 7.85 -1.38
CA PRO A 55 -10.13 7.51 -2.34
C PRO A 55 -8.92 6.76 -1.73
N ILE A 56 -8.93 6.53 -0.41
CA ILE A 56 -7.84 5.94 0.35
C ILE A 56 -8.41 4.83 1.23
N ALA A 57 -7.71 3.72 1.32
CA ALA A 57 -8.00 2.63 2.26
C ALA A 57 -6.71 2.15 2.94
N ILE A 58 -6.83 1.70 4.18
CA ILE A 58 -5.71 1.32 5.04
C ILE A 58 -6.03 0.01 5.75
N GLN A 59 -5.03 -0.86 5.84
CA GLN A 59 -5.04 -2.06 6.69
C GLN A 59 -3.72 -2.15 7.47
N HIS A 60 -3.77 -2.59 8.71
CA HIS A 60 -2.56 -2.88 9.49
C HIS A 60 -2.11 -4.33 9.27
N GLY A 61 -0.80 -4.56 9.22
CA GLY A 61 -0.21 -5.87 8.97
C GLY A 61 -0.60 -6.90 10.03
N GLY A 62 -0.82 -6.48 11.27
CA GLY A 62 -1.26 -7.35 12.38
C GLY A 62 -2.66 -7.95 12.18
N GLY A 63 -3.50 -7.29 11.38
CA GLY A 63 -4.83 -7.76 11.00
C GLY A 63 -4.80 -8.85 9.93
N ILE A 64 -3.70 -8.96 9.18
CA ILE A 64 -3.48 -9.96 8.12
C ILE A 64 -2.79 -11.17 8.74
N ARG A 65 -3.53 -12.26 8.94
CA ARG A 65 -3.10 -13.40 9.76
C ARG A 65 -2.51 -14.56 8.97
N ASN A 66 -2.92 -14.69 7.72
CA ASN A 66 -2.47 -15.78 6.86
C ASN A 66 -2.29 -15.31 5.40
N SER A 67 -1.72 -16.17 4.56
CA SER A 67 -1.70 -16.02 3.11
C SER A 67 -2.64 -17.02 2.46
N ILE A 68 -3.25 -16.64 1.33
CA ILE A 68 -4.03 -17.54 0.49
C ILE A 68 -3.08 -18.22 -0.49
N GLU A 69 -3.03 -19.55 -0.47
CA GLU A 69 -2.23 -20.33 -1.41
C GLU A 69 -2.94 -20.42 -2.76
N ASN A 70 -2.31 -19.90 -3.82
CA ASN A 70 -2.87 -19.92 -5.17
C ASN A 70 -2.80 -21.32 -5.85
N THR A 71 -2.04 -22.26 -5.27
CA THR A 71 -1.96 -23.65 -5.73
C THR A 71 -2.93 -24.57 -5.00
N ALA A 72 -3.42 -24.17 -3.83
CA ALA A 72 -4.44 -24.93 -3.10
C ALA A 72 -5.77 -24.83 -3.84
N ASN A 73 -6.58 -25.90 -3.80
CA ASN A 73 -7.93 -25.94 -4.38
C ASN A 73 -8.02 -25.42 -5.84
N SER A 74 -6.97 -25.65 -6.65
CA SER A 74 -6.86 -25.15 -8.04
C SER A 74 -7.02 -23.62 -8.15
N GLY A 75 -6.60 -22.87 -7.13
CA GLY A 75 -6.71 -21.41 -7.07
C GLY A 75 -8.10 -20.90 -6.68
N THR A 76 -9.01 -21.79 -6.26
CA THR A 76 -10.32 -21.39 -5.73
C THR A 76 -10.17 -20.81 -4.33
N VAL A 77 -10.65 -19.58 -4.15
CA VAL A 77 -10.69 -18.91 -2.84
C VAL A 77 -12.09 -19.01 -2.26
N THR A 78 -12.20 -19.53 -1.05
CA THR A 78 -13.45 -19.65 -0.29
C THR A 78 -13.55 -18.59 0.79
N ARG A 79 -14.76 -18.38 1.35
CA ARG A 79 -14.92 -17.50 2.52
C ARG A 79 -14.13 -17.99 3.73
N ALA A 80 -13.94 -19.31 3.88
CA ALA A 80 -13.12 -19.87 4.95
C ALA A 80 -11.66 -19.43 4.81
N ASP A 81 -11.10 -19.45 3.60
CA ASP A 81 -9.73 -18.96 3.34
C ASP A 81 -9.61 -17.47 3.69
N ILE A 82 -10.64 -16.66 3.39
CA ILE A 82 -10.64 -15.23 3.75
C ILE A 82 -10.70 -15.04 5.27
N LEU A 83 -11.48 -15.84 5.99
CA LEU A 83 -11.54 -15.81 7.46
C LEU A 83 -10.22 -16.25 8.11
N GLU A 84 -9.46 -17.16 7.48
CA GLU A 84 -8.11 -17.50 7.96
C GLU A 84 -7.16 -16.30 7.84
N VAL A 85 -7.34 -15.46 6.81
CA VAL A 85 -6.56 -14.22 6.64
C VAL A 85 -7.05 -13.12 7.59
N LEU A 86 -8.37 -12.93 7.72
CA LEU A 86 -9.01 -11.84 8.46
C LEU A 86 -10.02 -12.40 9.49
N PRO A 87 -9.54 -12.99 10.61
CA PRO A 87 -10.40 -13.73 11.53
C PRO A 87 -11.21 -12.84 12.48
N PHE A 88 -10.97 -11.53 12.47
CA PHE A 88 -11.58 -10.59 13.41
C PHE A 88 -12.88 -9.97 12.88
N GLU A 89 -13.15 -10.11 11.58
CA GLU A 89 -14.35 -9.57 10.93
C GLU A 89 -14.62 -8.10 11.32
N ASN A 90 -13.60 -7.25 11.26
CA ASN A 90 -13.72 -5.88 11.71
C ASN A 90 -14.74 -5.13 10.85
N ALA A 91 -15.56 -4.30 11.49
CA ALA A 91 -16.37 -3.34 10.75
C ALA A 91 -15.46 -2.36 10.03
N VAL A 92 -15.84 -1.94 8.83
CA VAL A 92 -15.11 -0.91 8.10
C VAL A 92 -15.72 0.45 8.36
N GLN A 93 -14.86 1.42 8.65
CA GLN A 93 -15.24 2.78 8.96
C GLN A 93 -14.58 3.74 7.98
N LYS A 94 -15.29 4.80 7.61
CA LYS A 94 -14.74 5.94 6.90
C LYS A 94 -14.40 7.03 7.90
N VAL A 95 -13.14 7.44 7.93
CA VAL A 95 -12.64 8.51 8.80
C VAL A 95 -12.18 9.70 7.96
N ASP A 96 -12.55 10.90 8.39
CA ASP A 96 -12.08 12.15 7.80
C ASP A 96 -10.98 12.74 8.69
N LEU A 97 -9.76 12.85 8.17
CA LEU A 97 -8.59 13.37 8.88
C LEU A 97 -8.00 14.60 8.21
N LYS A 98 -7.43 15.51 8.99
CA LYS A 98 -6.53 16.54 8.46
C LYS A 98 -5.19 15.93 8.02
N GLY A 99 -4.54 16.55 7.04
CA GLY A 99 -3.30 16.04 6.48
C GLY A 99 -2.16 15.92 7.50
N ASP A 100 -2.13 16.76 8.54
CA ASP A 100 -1.20 16.62 9.65
C ASP A 100 -1.42 15.31 10.44
N ALA A 101 -2.67 14.96 10.72
CA ALA A 101 -3.04 13.68 11.33
C ALA A 101 -2.76 12.49 10.40
N VAL A 102 -2.90 12.65 9.09
CA VAL A 102 -2.47 11.64 8.11
C VAL A 102 -0.96 11.41 8.18
N LEU A 103 -0.15 12.47 8.23
CA LEU A 103 1.31 12.34 8.35
C LEU A 103 1.71 11.71 9.69
N GLU A 104 1.05 12.08 10.79
CA GLU A 104 1.27 11.46 12.10
C GLU A 104 0.95 9.96 12.13
N MET A 105 -0.16 9.57 11.50
CA MET A 105 -0.52 8.16 11.31
C MET A 105 0.58 7.41 10.55
N LEU A 106 1.09 7.98 9.45
CA LEU A 106 2.17 7.37 8.67
C LEU A 106 3.48 7.25 9.48
N GLU A 107 3.82 8.25 10.29
CA GLU A 107 4.97 8.19 11.19
C GLU A 107 4.80 7.12 12.27
N HIS A 108 3.61 7.01 12.86
CA HIS A 108 3.31 5.98 13.86
C HIS A 108 3.43 4.57 13.27
N SER A 109 3.00 4.39 12.03
CA SER A 109 3.10 3.11 11.30
C SER A 109 4.52 2.54 11.25
N VAL A 110 5.52 3.42 11.14
CA VAL A 110 6.93 3.05 11.08
C VAL A 110 7.70 3.35 12.36
N LYS A 111 7.02 3.71 13.46
CA LYS A 111 7.65 4.07 14.75
C LYS A 111 8.63 3.00 15.24
N ASN A 112 8.18 1.76 15.25
CA ASN A 112 8.96 0.61 15.72
C ASN A 112 9.49 -0.25 14.57
N TYR A 113 9.51 0.27 13.33
CA TYR A 113 9.92 -0.52 12.17
C TYR A 113 11.36 -1.03 12.34
N ASP A 114 11.51 -2.35 12.25
CA ASP A 114 12.79 -3.06 12.20
C ASP A 114 12.75 -4.01 11.00
N VAL A 115 13.87 -4.11 10.28
CA VAL A 115 13.99 -5.01 9.12
C VAL A 115 13.93 -6.49 9.55
N SER A 116 14.27 -6.78 10.80
CA SER A 116 14.34 -8.13 11.37
C SER A 116 13.05 -8.59 12.05
N GLU A 117 12.13 -7.67 12.39
CA GLU A 117 10.90 -7.99 13.12
C GLU A 117 9.67 -7.38 12.46
N ALA A 118 8.64 -8.20 12.25
CA ALA A 118 7.37 -7.73 11.74
C ALA A 118 6.58 -7.03 12.86
N VAL A 119 6.20 -5.77 12.61
CA VAL A 119 5.40 -4.97 13.55
C VAL A 119 3.94 -4.98 13.10
N GLY A 120 3.01 -5.30 14.01
CA GLY A 120 1.57 -5.36 13.73
C GLY A 120 1.01 -4.05 13.18
N GLY A 121 1.43 -2.91 13.74
CA GLY A 121 0.96 -1.57 13.37
C GLY A 121 1.50 -1.03 12.03
N PHE A 122 2.29 -1.81 11.28
CA PHE A 122 2.72 -1.38 9.96
C PHE A 122 1.54 -1.34 8.99
N LEU A 123 1.35 -0.23 8.29
CA LEU A 123 0.16 0.04 7.48
C LEU A 123 0.43 -0.34 6.02
N GLN A 124 -0.45 -1.17 5.48
CA GLN A 124 -0.73 -1.32 4.06
C GLN A 124 -1.77 -0.28 3.66
N PHE A 125 -1.70 0.18 2.42
CA PHE A 125 -2.64 1.17 1.94
C PHE A 125 -2.89 1.09 0.43
N SER A 126 -4.03 1.62 0.06
CA SER A 126 -4.47 1.93 -1.29
C SER A 126 -4.75 3.42 -1.42
N GLY A 127 -4.58 3.96 -2.63
CA GLY A 127 -4.77 5.38 -2.87
C GLY A 127 -3.68 6.27 -2.27
N MET A 128 -2.56 5.68 -1.82
CA MET A 128 -1.40 6.43 -1.36
C MET A 128 -0.08 5.85 -1.89
N TYR A 129 0.89 6.73 -2.09
CA TYR A 129 2.30 6.39 -2.26
C TYR A 129 3.10 7.05 -1.15
N VAL A 130 3.85 6.27 -0.38
CA VAL A 130 4.64 6.78 0.74
C VAL A 130 6.07 6.28 0.63
N THR A 131 7.01 7.21 0.79
CA THR A 131 8.44 6.94 0.87
C THR A 131 8.91 7.19 2.29
N TYR A 132 9.56 6.19 2.88
CA TYR A 132 10.11 6.23 4.22
C TYR A 132 11.65 6.21 4.19
N ASP A 133 12.25 6.96 5.10
CA ASP A 133 13.66 6.87 5.47
C ASP A 133 13.76 6.39 6.93
N VAL A 134 13.95 5.09 7.09
CA VAL A 134 14.03 4.43 8.41
C VAL A 134 15.35 4.68 9.13
N THR A 135 16.32 5.34 8.49
CA THR A 135 17.57 5.77 9.13
C THR A 135 17.38 7.02 10.01
N LYS A 136 16.27 7.75 9.80
CA LYS A 136 15.90 8.91 10.61
C LYS A 136 15.28 8.50 11.94
N GLU A 137 15.33 9.44 12.89
CA GLU A 137 14.63 9.35 14.16
C GLU A 137 13.14 9.06 13.96
N SER A 138 12.56 8.26 14.86
CA SER A 138 11.12 8.02 14.88
C SER A 138 10.35 9.34 14.93
N GLY A 139 9.30 9.47 14.11
CA GLY A 139 8.54 10.71 13.96
C GLY A 139 9.08 11.66 12.89
N LYS A 140 10.16 11.28 12.19
CA LYS A 140 10.72 12.02 11.05
C LYS A 140 11.06 11.10 9.88
N ARG A 141 10.41 9.92 9.79
CA ARG A 141 10.72 8.87 8.81
C ARG A 141 9.97 9.04 7.50
N VAL A 142 8.85 9.77 7.46
CA VAL A 142 8.10 10.05 6.23
C VAL A 142 8.87 11.08 5.40
N VAL A 143 9.34 10.68 4.22
CA VAL A 143 10.03 11.57 3.26
C VAL A 143 9.04 12.21 2.31
N SER A 144 8.11 11.42 1.79
CA SER A 144 7.09 11.85 0.83
C SER A 144 5.84 11.02 1.05
N ALA A 145 4.68 11.68 1.00
CA ALA A 145 3.37 11.04 1.03
C ALA A 145 2.50 11.69 -0.05
N LEU A 146 2.08 10.90 -1.03
CA LEU A 146 1.15 11.28 -2.08
C LEU A 146 -0.18 10.60 -1.81
N ALA A 147 -1.27 11.36 -1.87
CA ALA A 147 -2.64 10.88 -1.69
C ALA A 147 -3.43 11.05 -2.99
N ARG A 148 -4.29 10.08 -3.29
CA ARG A 148 -5.20 10.11 -4.42
C ARG A 148 -6.38 11.03 -4.13
N CYS A 149 -6.71 11.91 -5.08
CA CYS A 149 -7.89 12.75 -4.97
C CYS A 149 -9.17 11.91 -5.13
N GLY A 150 -10.20 12.21 -4.34
CA GLY A 150 -11.56 11.68 -4.50
C GLY A 150 -12.49 12.69 -5.20
N ASP A 151 -12.41 13.96 -4.78
CA ASP A 151 -13.12 15.09 -5.38
C ASP A 151 -12.40 15.66 -6.60
N CYS A 152 -12.25 14.81 -7.61
CA CYS A 152 -11.65 15.17 -8.89
C CYS A 152 -12.34 14.36 -10.01
N ARG A 153 -12.23 14.80 -11.26
CA ARG A 153 -12.83 14.05 -12.38
C ARG A 153 -12.01 12.83 -12.77
N VAL A 154 -10.70 12.95 -12.71
CA VAL A 154 -9.74 11.89 -13.04
C VAL A 154 -8.85 11.69 -11.81
N PRO A 155 -8.73 10.46 -11.29
CA PRO A 155 -7.92 10.19 -10.12
C PRO A 155 -6.44 10.55 -10.39
N THR A 156 -5.89 11.42 -9.56
CA THR A 156 -4.49 11.84 -9.60
C THR A 156 -3.92 11.84 -8.18
N TYR A 157 -2.61 11.75 -8.08
CA TYR A 157 -1.89 11.75 -6.81
C TYR A 157 -1.22 13.10 -6.59
N SER A 158 -1.38 13.66 -5.40
CA SER A 158 -0.77 14.92 -4.99
C SER A 158 -0.17 14.82 -3.58
N PRO A 159 0.87 15.60 -3.25
CA PRO A 159 1.45 15.59 -1.91
C PRO A 159 0.41 15.90 -0.82
N VAL A 160 0.45 15.15 0.27
CA VAL A 160 -0.41 15.36 1.44
C VAL A 160 -0.16 16.77 1.99
N GLN A 161 -1.23 17.56 2.12
CA GLN A 161 -1.21 18.93 2.62
C GLN A 161 -1.84 18.99 4.01
N SER A 162 -1.14 19.57 4.99
CA SER A 162 -1.56 19.56 6.40
C SER A 162 -2.98 20.09 6.64
N ASN A 163 -3.42 21.09 5.87
CA ASN A 163 -4.73 21.73 6.05
C ASN A 163 -5.88 21.05 5.28
N GLN A 164 -5.58 20.15 4.35
CA GLN A 164 -6.59 19.43 3.58
C GLN A 164 -7.18 18.28 4.39
N THR A 165 -8.41 17.92 4.06
CA THR A 165 -9.12 16.79 4.67
C THR A 165 -9.06 15.59 3.74
N TYR A 166 -8.75 14.43 4.29
CA TYR A 166 -8.64 13.15 3.59
C TYR A 166 -9.63 12.15 4.18
N SER A 167 -10.43 11.52 3.31
CA SER A 167 -11.35 10.45 3.68
C SER A 167 -10.69 9.10 3.46
N ILE A 168 -10.61 8.31 4.52
CA ILE A 168 -9.86 7.06 4.59
C ILE A 168 -10.77 5.95 5.07
N LEU A 169 -10.78 4.82 4.37
CA LEU A 169 -11.41 3.59 4.85
C LEU A 169 -10.44 2.81 5.72
N ILE A 170 -10.92 2.38 6.87
CA ILE A 170 -10.07 1.77 7.89
C ILE A 170 -10.88 0.77 8.74
N PRO A 171 -10.29 -0.34 9.19
CA PRO A 171 -10.91 -1.25 10.15
C PRO A 171 -11.19 -0.56 11.49
N SER A 172 -12.32 -0.91 12.12
CA SER A 172 -12.72 -0.37 13.42
C SER A 172 -11.67 -0.56 14.52
N PHE A 173 -10.89 -1.65 14.47
CA PHE A 173 -9.78 -1.90 15.40
C PHE A 173 -8.79 -0.73 15.50
N LEU A 174 -8.40 -0.14 14.37
CA LEU A 174 -7.46 0.98 14.36
C LEU A 174 -8.12 2.27 14.84
N VAL A 175 -9.39 2.49 14.46
CA VAL A 175 -10.18 3.64 14.95
C VAL A 175 -10.35 3.56 16.47
N ASP A 176 -10.45 2.35 17.02
CA ASP A 176 -10.51 2.09 18.45
C ASP A 176 -9.14 2.21 19.16
N GLY A 177 -8.10 2.68 18.46
CA GLY A 177 -6.76 2.90 19.02
C GLY A 177 -5.90 1.63 19.09
N GLY A 178 -6.29 0.57 18.37
CA GLY A 178 -5.47 -0.61 18.16
C GLY A 178 -4.07 -0.27 17.66
N ASP A 179 -3.07 -1.08 18.01
CA ASP A 179 -1.63 -0.84 17.75
C ASP A 179 -1.12 0.55 18.19
N GLY A 180 -1.83 1.22 19.10
CA GLY A 180 -1.46 2.53 19.63
C GLY A 180 -1.81 3.70 18.72
N PHE A 181 -2.64 3.51 17.68
CA PHE A 181 -3.09 4.57 16.79
C PHE A 181 -4.14 5.48 17.44
N THR A 182 -3.73 6.26 18.45
CA THR A 182 -4.64 7.21 19.14
C THR A 182 -5.11 8.35 18.24
N VAL A 183 -4.36 8.64 17.17
CA VAL A 183 -4.64 9.67 16.16
C VAL A 183 -6.07 9.61 15.63
N PHE A 184 -6.63 8.42 15.43
CA PHE A 184 -8.00 8.27 14.93
C PHE A 184 -9.06 8.67 15.95
N LYS A 185 -8.85 8.38 17.24
CA LYS A 185 -9.76 8.83 18.30
C LYS A 185 -9.68 10.33 18.53
N GLU A 186 -8.46 10.88 18.47
CA GLU A 186 -8.18 12.24 18.90
C GLU A 186 -8.39 13.27 17.78
N LYS A 187 -8.14 12.89 16.52
CA LYS A 187 -8.05 13.85 15.40
C LYS A 187 -9.04 13.59 14.26
N SER A 188 -9.89 12.58 14.35
CA SER A 188 -10.96 12.38 13.36
C SER A 188 -11.98 13.52 13.43
N ILE A 189 -12.21 14.16 12.29
CA ILE A 189 -13.27 15.16 12.11
C ILE A 189 -14.63 14.47 12.06
N LYS A 190 -14.69 13.32 11.40
CA LYS A 190 -15.89 12.54 11.19
C LYS A 190 -15.54 11.06 11.11
N ILE A 191 -16.39 10.22 11.68
CA ILE A 191 -16.31 8.76 11.61
C ILE A 191 -17.68 8.25 11.17
N ILE A 192 -17.71 7.41 10.14
CA ILE A 192 -18.92 6.75 9.65
C ILE A 192 -18.66 5.24 9.63
N THR A 193 -19.43 4.48 10.38
CA THR A 193 -19.39 3.00 10.29
C THR A 193 -20.19 2.53 9.09
N LEU A 194 -19.56 1.76 8.21
CA LEU A 194 -20.22 1.13 7.07
C LEU A 194 -20.87 -0.18 7.50
N ALA A 195 -21.99 -0.54 6.86
CA ALA A 195 -22.70 -1.79 7.12
C ALA A 195 -22.04 -3.00 6.41
N THR A 196 -20.74 -3.21 6.66
CA THR A 196 -19.93 -4.28 6.07
C THR A 196 -18.74 -4.61 6.97
N SER A 197 -18.23 -5.83 6.88
CA SER A 197 -16.96 -6.26 7.50
C SER A 197 -15.85 -6.35 6.46
N ASP A 198 -14.59 -6.22 6.90
CA ASP A 198 -13.39 -6.43 6.09
C ASP A 198 -13.37 -7.79 5.35
N VAL A 199 -13.94 -8.84 5.94
CA VAL A 199 -14.14 -10.14 5.27
C VAL A 199 -15.13 -10.05 4.11
N ASP A 200 -16.29 -9.42 4.32
CA ASP A 200 -17.31 -9.29 3.27
C ASP A 200 -16.82 -8.37 2.14
N ILE A 201 -16.00 -7.36 2.46
CA ILE A 201 -15.28 -6.52 1.50
C ILE A 201 -14.43 -7.39 0.56
N VAL A 202 -13.54 -8.20 1.13
CA VAL A 202 -12.59 -9.01 0.37
C VAL A 202 -13.32 -10.11 -0.41
N ALA A 203 -14.34 -10.74 0.18
CA ALA A 203 -15.16 -11.74 -0.50
C ALA A 203 -15.89 -11.15 -1.72
N ASN A 204 -16.48 -9.97 -1.57
CA ASN A 204 -17.12 -9.27 -2.69
C ASN A 204 -16.13 -8.89 -3.79
N TYR A 205 -14.90 -8.51 -3.44
CA TYR A 205 -13.84 -8.24 -4.40
C TYR A 205 -13.50 -9.48 -5.22
N PHE A 206 -13.19 -10.62 -4.59
CA PHE A 206 -12.88 -11.87 -5.28
C PHE A 206 -14.03 -12.37 -6.18
N ASN A 207 -15.28 -12.15 -5.75
CA ASN A 207 -16.45 -12.50 -6.56
C ASN A 207 -16.59 -11.64 -7.82
N ARG A 208 -16.19 -10.37 -7.76
CA ARG A 208 -16.31 -9.42 -8.88
C ARG A 208 -15.10 -9.43 -9.81
N LYS A 209 -13.92 -9.71 -9.27
CA LYS A 209 -12.66 -9.80 -10.00
C LYS A 209 -12.15 -11.21 -9.87
N SER A 210 -12.45 -12.03 -10.86
CA SER A 210 -11.87 -13.36 -10.98
C SER A 210 -11.39 -13.57 -12.42
N PRO A 211 -10.14 -14.01 -12.64
CA PRO A 211 -9.11 -14.29 -11.62
C PRO A 211 -8.48 -13.02 -11.03
N VAL A 212 -8.02 -13.08 -9.77
CA VAL A 212 -7.20 -12.03 -9.14
C VAL A 212 -5.72 -12.36 -9.33
N TYR A 213 -4.93 -11.36 -9.69
CA TYR A 213 -3.47 -11.43 -9.72
C TYR A 213 -2.93 -10.21 -8.99
N SER A 214 -1.98 -10.42 -8.08
CA SER A 214 -1.44 -9.33 -7.28
C SER A 214 -0.01 -8.92 -7.63
N ALA A 215 0.25 -7.62 -7.70
CA ALA A 215 1.55 -7.06 -8.05
C ALA A 215 2.09 -6.08 -7.00
N LEU A 216 3.41 -6.05 -6.83
CA LEU A 216 4.09 -5.00 -6.06
C LEU A 216 4.07 -3.70 -6.87
N GLN A 217 3.12 -2.83 -6.55
CA GLN A 217 2.92 -1.54 -7.25
C GLN A 217 3.80 -0.40 -6.73
N GLY A 218 4.70 -0.67 -5.79
CA GLY A 218 5.62 0.35 -5.24
C GLY A 218 4.93 1.45 -4.42
N ARG A 219 3.76 1.15 -3.82
CA ARG A 219 3.02 2.05 -2.93
C ARG A 219 3.83 2.46 -1.70
N ILE A 220 4.61 1.53 -1.18
CA ILE A 220 5.55 1.76 -0.07
C ILE A 220 6.96 1.66 -0.63
N LYS A 221 7.78 2.68 -0.38
CA LYS A 221 9.22 2.67 -0.70
C LYS A 221 10.03 2.96 0.55
N PHE A 222 11.16 2.27 0.68
CA PHE A 222 12.18 2.57 1.69
C PHE A 222 13.42 3.10 0.97
N GLY A 223 13.89 4.27 1.37
CA GLY A 223 15.09 4.86 0.81
C GLY A 223 15.14 6.38 0.91
N ILE A 224 16.35 6.91 0.73
CA ILE A 224 16.58 8.33 0.52
C ILE A 224 16.21 8.59 -0.94
N GLU A 225 15.22 9.45 -1.23
CA GLU A 225 15.12 10.01 -2.58
C GLU A 225 16.49 10.64 -2.89
N ALA A 226 17.24 10.04 -3.81
CA ALA A 226 18.45 10.66 -4.30
C ALA A 226 18.04 11.99 -4.90
N LYS A 227 18.36 13.08 -4.20
CA LYS A 227 18.28 14.43 -4.74
C LYS A 227 19.19 14.44 -5.95
N ASP A 228 18.63 14.30 -7.16
CA ASP A 228 19.38 14.31 -8.42
C ASP A 228 20.31 15.53 -8.44
N PRO A 229 21.64 15.36 -8.30
CA PRO A 229 22.57 16.46 -8.48
C PRO A 229 22.89 16.53 -9.98
N GLY A 230 22.03 17.22 -10.73
CA GLY A 230 22.33 17.67 -12.08
C GLY A 230 21.85 16.75 -13.20
N SER A 231 20.62 16.97 -13.66
CA SER A 231 20.23 16.63 -15.02
C SER A 231 20.29 17.90 -15.89
N SER A 232 21.50 18.24 -16.31
CA SER A 232 21.74 18.99 -17.55
C SER A 232 22.48 18.07 -18.51
N ALA A 233 21.82 17.00 -18.94
CA ALA A 233 22.26 16.25 -20.10
C ALA A 233 21.85 17.06 -21.34
N SER A 234 22.80 17.82 -21.90
CA SER A 234 22.66 18.35 -23.24
C SER A 234 22.58 17.18 -24.21
N VAL A 235 21.47 17.06 -24.93
CA VAL A 235 21.38 16.16 -26.07
C VAL A 235 22.24 16.81 -27.16
N SER A 236 23.48 16.33 -27.29
CA SER A 236 24.34 16.69 -28.41
C SER A 236 23.74 16.10 -29.68
N SER A 237 23.06 16.97 -30.41
CA SER A 237 22.55 16.74 -31.76
C SER A 237 23.72 16.62 -32.72
N SER A 238 24.06 15.40 -33.13
CA SER A 238 25.01 15.15 -34.22
C SER A 238 24.74 13.77 -34.82
N CYS A 239 23.67 13.66 -35.61
CA CYS A 239 23.57 12.60 -36.61
C CYS A 239 22.80 13.12 -37.85
N LEU A 240 23.56 13.86 -38.66
CA LEU A 240 23.31 14.30 -40.02
C LEU A 240 24.71 14.13 -40.64
N VAL A 241 24.99 13.41 -41.73
CA VAL A 241 24.29 13.05 -42.97
C VAL A 241 25.19 11.93 -43.60
N LEU A 242 24.76 10.88 -44.31
CA LEU A 242 24.44 10.82 -45.76
C LEU A 242 24.38 9.35 -46.25
N LEU A 243 23.35 9.07 -47.07
CA LEU A 243 23.30 8.23 -48.29
C LEU A 243 23.52 6.70 -48.13
N PHE A 244 22.73 5.80 -48.72
CA PHE A 244 22.27 5.75 -50.12
C PHE A 244 20.99 4.90 -50.27
N LEU A 245 20.05 5.42 -51.07
CA LEU A 245 19.18 4.76 -52.05
C LEU A 245 18.96 3.24 -51.93
N CYS A 246 17.71 2.83 -51.71
CA CYS A 246 17.08 1.84 -52.59
C CYS A 246 15.56 1.99 -52.57
N TRP A 247 15.02 2.60 -53.62
CA TRP A 247 13.62 2.46 -54.01
C TRP A 247 13.38 1.02 -54.47
N ALA A 248 12.39 0.35 -53.88
CA ALA A 248 11.62 -0.67 -54.59
C ALA A 248 10.19 -0.70 -54.01
N THR A 249 9.27 -0.21 -54.82
CA THR A 249 7.82 -0.30 -54.69
C THR A 249 7.35 -1.75 -54.54
N VAL A 250 6.44 -2.03 -53.61
CA VAL A 250 5.39 -3.04 -53.84
C VAL A 250 4.06 -2.54 -53.30
N THR A 251 3.10 -2.60 -54.21
CA THR A 251 1.72 -2.13 -54.26
C THR A 251 0.81 -2.81 -53.24
N VAL A 252 -0.17 -2.03 -52.75
CA VAL A 252 -1.36 -2.48 -52.00
C VAL A 252 -2.28 -3.29 -52.92
N TYR A 253 -2.84 -4.39 -52.43
CA TYR A 253 -4.08 -4.96 -52.96
C TYR A 253 -5.11 -5.09 -51.84
N SER A 254 -6.29 -4.50 -52.12
CA SER A 254 -7.64 -4.64 -51.54
C SER A 254 -7.79 -5.24 -50.14
#